data_AF-A0A378UT02-F1
#
_entry.id   AF-A0A378UT02-F1
#
_cell.length_a   1.000
_cell.length_b   1.000
_cell.length_c   1.000
_cell.angle_alpha   90.00
_cell.angle_beta   90.00
_cell.angle_gamma   90.00
#
_symmetry.space_group_name_H-M   'P 1'
#
loop_
_entity.id
_entity.type
_entity.pdbx_description
1 polymer ?
#
loop_
_entity_poly.entity_id
_entity_poly.type
_entity_poly.pdbx_seq_one_letter_code
_entity_poly.pdbx_strand_id
1 'polypeptide(L)'
;MERPDYGDPTISTTNTSGRTALREAAASALNAAGTPGLSPDIANPMRSWSFGATKLLLKMGLRSGGQSLNDTATQLNNDATNAQMACAAAGTHA
;
A
#
# COMPACT_ATOMS: atom_id res chain seq x y z
N MET A 1 23.62 -5.71 -9.58
CA MET A 1 22.41 -6.23 -8.89
C MET A 1 21.89 -7.38 -9.72
N GLU A 2 21.94 -8.59 -9.17
CA GLU A 2 21.35 -9.79 -9.77
C GLU A 2 19.83 -9.59 -9.88
N ARG A 3 19.23 -9.85 -11.04
CA ARG A 3 17.77 -9.83 -11.18
C ARG A 3 17.23 -11.12 -10.54
N PRO A 4 16.16 -11.06 -9.73
CA PRO A 4 15.54 -12.27 -9.18
C PRO A 4 15.20 -13.27 -10.30
N ASP A 5 15.48 -14.55 -10.09
CA ASP A 5 15.03 -15.60 -11.00
C ASP A 5 13.52 -15.82 -10.82
N TYR A 6 12.72 -15.24 -11.72
CA TYR A 6 11.27 -15.39 -11.70
C TYR A 6 10.80 -16.79 -12.14
N GLY A 7 11.71 -17.67 -12.58
CA GLY A 7 11.47 -19.09 -12.83
C GLY A 7 11.57 -19.96 -11.57
N ASP A 8 12.16 -19.45 -10.48
CA ASP A 8 12.18 -20.15 -9.20
C ASP A 8 10.74 -20.21 -8.63
N PRO A 9 10.20 -21.42 -8.36
CA PRO A 9 8.85 -21.59 -7.83
C PRO A 9 8.65 -20.90 -6.48
N THR A 10 9.68 -20.76 -5.65
CA THR A 10 9.63 -20.04 -4.37
C THR A 10 9.44 -18.54 -4.59
N ILE A 11 10.18 -17.96 -5.54
CA ILE A 11 10.07 -16.55 -5.91
C ILE A 11 8.71 -16.29 -6.57
N SER A 12 8.26 -17.18 -7.46
CA SER A 12 6.95 -17.08 -8.12
C SER A 12 5.78 -17.14 -7.12
N THR A 13 5.84 -18.08 -6.17
CA THR A 13 4.80 -18.25 -5.15
C THR A 13 4.77 -17.06 -4.19
N THR A 14 5.93 -16.58 -3.73
CA THR A 14 6.05 -15.42 -2.83
C THR A 14 5.57 -14.13 -3.50
N ASN A 15 5.88 -13.95 -4.79
CA ASN A 15 5.35 -12.81 -5.56
C ASN A 15 3.83 -12.88 -5.71
N THR A 16 3.27 -14.09 -5.87
CA THR A 16 1.83 -14.28 -5.99
C THR A 16 1.13 -13.98 -4.67
N SER A 17 1.60 -14.55 -3.55
CA SER A 17 1.02 -14.30 -2.23
C SER A 17 1.15 -12.83 -1.81
N GLY A 18 2.31 -12.20 -2.03
CA GLY A 18 2.54 -10.79 -1.74
C GLY A 18 1.63 -9.86 -2.54
N ARG A 19 1.44 -10.14 -3.84
CA ARG A 19 0.50 -9.36 -4.68
C ARG A 19 -0.96 -9.54 -4.24
N THR A 20 -1.35 -10.75 -3.84
CA THR A 20 -2.69 -10.99 -3.32
C THR A 20 -2.91 -10.25 -2.00
N ALA A 21 -1.98 -10.35 -1.06
CA ALA A 21 -2.04 -9.63 0.21
C ALA A 21 -2.13 -8.10 0.00
N LEU A 22 -1.34 -7.56 -0.93
CA LEU A 22 -1.37 -6.12 -1.23
C LEU A 22 -2.71 -5.67 -1.85
N ARG A 23 -3.37 -6.51 -2.67
CA ARG A 23 -4.71 -6.23 -3.20
C ARG A 23 -5.76 -6.19 -2.09
N GLU A 24 -5.76 -7.21 -1.23
CA GLU A 24 -6.70 -7.30 -0.11
C GLU A 24 -6.50 -6.14 0.88
N ALA A 25 -5.26 -5.78 1.15
CA ALA A 25 -4.93 -4.63 1.99
C ALA A 25 -5.43 -3.32 1.37
N ALA A 26 -5.28 -3.14 0.05
CA ALA A 26 -5.78 -1.95 -0.65
C ALA A 26 -7.31 -1.84 -0.53
N ALA A 27 -8.04 -2.94 -0.71
CA ALA A 27 -9.48 -2.98 -0.53
C ALA A 27 -9.89 -2.67 0.92
N SER A 28 -9.17 -3.26 1.88
CA SER A 28 -9.40 -3.07 3.32
C SER A 28 -9.19 -1.60 3.73
N ALA A 29 -8.10 -0.97 3.28
CA ALA A 29 -7.81 0.43 3.56
C ALA A 29 -8.89 1.36 2.97
N LEU A 30 -9.36 1.10 1.75
CA LEU A 30 -10.42 1.89 1.12
C LEU A 30 -11.76 1.74 1.84
N ASN A 31 -12.11 0.51 2.24
CA ASN A 31 -13.33 0.25 3.01
C ASN A 31 -13.28 0.97 4.35
N ALA A 32 -12.18 0.81 5.11
CA ALA A 32 -12.02 1.46 6.40
C ALA A 32 -12.03 2.99 6.30
N ALA A 33 -11.48 3.57 5.21
CA ALA A 33 -11.59 5.00 4.93
C ALA A 33 -13.02 5.48 4.66
N GLY A 34 -13.96 4.57 4.37
CA GLY A 34 -15.38 4.85 4.18
C GLY A 34 -16.20 4.84 5.48
N THR A 35 -15.56 4.61 6.63
CA THR A 35 -16.25 4.56 7.94
C THR A 35 -17.02 5.87 8.20
N PRO A 36 -18.34 5.83 8.46
CA PRO A 36 -19.11 7.03 8.77
C PRO A 36 -18.55 7.77 10.00
N GLY A 37 -18.42 9.09 9.88
CA GLY A 37 -17.87 9.93 10.97
C GLY A 37 -16.35 9.84 11.13
N LEU A 38 -15.64 9.06 10.32
CA LEU A 38 -14.18 9.07 10.33
C LEU A 38 -13.65 10.41 9.84
N SER A 39 -12.69 10.98 10.59
CA SER A 39 -12.06 12.24 10.22
C SER A 39 -11.44 12.16 8.82
N PRO A 40 -11.61 13.19 7.97
CA PRO A 40 -10.92 13.28 6.68
C PRO A 40 -9.39 13.15 6.80
N ASP A 41 -8.80 13.60 7.90
CA ASP A 41 -7.34 13.53 8.12
C ASP A 41 -6.84 12.09 8.31
N ILE A 42 -7.72 11.18 8.74
CA ILE A 42 -7.45 9.73 8.81
C ILE A 42 -7.86 9.07 7.48
N ALA A 43 -9.05 9.41 6.97
CA ALA A 43 -9.62 8.75 5.81
C ALA A 43 -8.85 9.03 4.51
N ASN A 44 -8.36 10.25 4.31
CA ASN A 44 -7.65 10.65 3.08
C ASN A 44 -6.32 9.89 2.88
N PRO A 45 -5.41 9.80 3.86
CA PRO A 45 -4.20 9.01 3.69
C PRO A 45 -4.51 7.52 3.48
N MET A 46 -5.56 6.95 4.10
CA MET A 46 -5.99 5.57 3.83
C MET A 46 -6.46 5.36 2.37
N ARG A 47 -7.20 6.31 1.80
CA ARG A 47 -7.58 6.28 0.37
C ARG A 47 -6.36 6.40 -0.54
N SER A 48 -5.48 7.34 -0.25
CA SER A 48 -4.22 7.53 -1.01
C SER A 48 -3.38 6.26 -0.99
N TRP A 49 -3.24 5.64 0.19
CA TRP A 49 -2.55 4.37 0.37
C TRP A 49 -3.15 3.27 -0.51
N SER A 50 -4.48 3.12 -0.51
CA SER A 50 -5.17 2.13 -1.35
C SER A 50 -4.90 2.33 -2.85
N PHE A 51 -4.95 3.57 -3.33
CA PHE A 51 -4.63 3.88 -4.72
C PHE A 51 -3.15 3.66 -5.04
N GLY A 52 -2.25 4.01 -4.13
CA GLY A 52 -0.82 3.75 -4.24
C GLY A 52 -0.49 2.25 -4.30
N ALA A 53 -1.18 1.43 -3.51
CA ALA A 53 -1.03 -0.02 -3.50
C ALA A 53 -1.47 -0.64 -4.82
N THR A 54 -2.60 -0.18 -5.36
CA THR A 54 -3.09 -0.56 -6.68
C THR A 54 -2.09 -0.15 -7.78
N LYS A 55 -1.54 1.05 -7.70
CA LYS A 55 -0.48 1.54 -8.61
C LYS A 55 0.77 0.68 -8.54
N LEU A 56 1.20 0.27 -7.35
CA LEU A 56 2.37 -0.59 -7.17
C LEU A 56 2.14 -1.97 -7.81
N LEU A 57 0.94 -2.56 -7.64
CA LEU A 57 0.58 -3.83 -8.27
C LEU A 57 0.65 -3.78 -9.80
N LEU A 58 0.17 -2.69 -10.40
CA LEU A 58 0.26 -2.45 -11.84
C LEU A 58 1.72 -2.32 -12.28
N LYS A 59 2.51 -1.52 -11.58
CA LYS A 59 3.94 -1.32 -11.86
C LYS A 59 4.75 -2.62 -11.79
N MET A 60 4.50 -3.46 -10.78
CA MET A 60 5.11 -4.79 -10.66
C MET A 60 4.70 -5.71 -11.81
N GLY A 61 3.42 -5.69 -12.22
CA GLY A 61 2.93 -6.48 -13.36
C GLY A 61 3.53 -6.05 -14.70
N LEU A 62 3.71 -4.75 -14.90
CA LEU A 62 4.37 -4.16 -16.07
C LEU A 62 5.90 -4.24 -16.01
N ARG A 63 6.47 -4.76 -14.92
CA ARG A 63 7.93 -4.85 -14.68
C ARG A 63 8.62 -3.50 -14.84
N SER A 64 7.99 -2.43 -14.35
CA SER A 64 8.57 -1.08 -14.38
C SER A 64 9.89 -1.02 -13.59
N GLY A 65 10.77 -0.08 -13.95
CA GLY A 65 12.10 0.05 -13.34
C GLY A 65 12.08 0.24 -11.82
N GLY A 66 13.17 -0.17 -11.16
CA GLY A 66 13.30 -0.19 -9.69
C GLY A 66 13.04 1.15 -9.01
N GLN A 67 13.48 2.26 -9.60
CA GLN A 67 13.21 3.60 -9.06
C GLN A 67 11.71 3.89 -8.95
N SER A 68 10.95 3.59 -10.01
CA SER A 68 9.50 3.83 -10.05
C SER A 68 8.74 2.97 -9.02
N LEU A 69 9.22 1.76 -8.75
CA LEU A 69 8.72 0.90 -7.68
C LEU A 69 9.05 1.49 -6.31
N ASN A 70 10.30 1.90 -6.10
CA ASN A 70 10.77 2.48 -4.86
C ASN A 70 10.02 3.77 -4.50
N ASP A 71 9.82 4.68 -5.46
CA ASP A 71 9.06 5.91 -5.25
C ASP A 71 7.61 5.62 -4.81
N THR A 72 7.00 4.58 -5.37
CA THR A 72 5.64 4.16 -5.00
C THR A 72 5.61 3.56 -3.60
N ALA A 73 6.63 2.76 -3.25
CA ALA A 73 6.76 2.20 -1.91
C ALA A 73 7.00 3.31 -0.86
N THR A 74 7.84 4.30 -1.16
CA THR A 74 8.02 5.48 -0.30
C THR A 74 6.71 6.23 -0.10
N GLN A 75 5.94 6.44 -1.17
CA GLN A 75 4.63 7.09 -1.06
C GLN A 75 3.65 6.30 -0.18
N LEU A 76 3.60 4.97 -0.35
CA LEU A 76 2.79 4.08 0.49
C LEU A 76 3.21 4.16 1.96
N ASN A 77 4.50 4.21 2.26
CA ASN A 77 4.98 4.33 3.63
C ASN A 77 4.57 5.67 4.24
N ASN A 78 4.70 6.77 3.49
CA ASN A 78 4.28 8.10 3.95
C ASN A 78 2.78 8.16 4.23
N ASP A 79 1.94 7.60 3.34
CA ASP A 79 0.49 7.55 3.54
C ASP A 79 0.11 6.73 4.77
N ALA A 80 0.78 5.59 4.99
CA ALA A 80 0.58 4.77 6.19
C ALA A 80 0.96 5.52 7.47
N THR A 81 2.12 6.19 7.48
CA THR A 81 2.56 7.02 8.62
C THR A 81 1.58 8.15 8.88
N ASN A 82 1.09 8.84 7.85
CA ASN A 82 0.12 9.93 8.00
C ASN A 82 -1.19 9.44 8.61
N ALA A 83 -1.72 8.30 8.14
CA ALA A 83 -2.91 7.70 8.74
C ALA A 83 -2.69 7.33 10.22
N GLN A 84 -1.55 6.71 10.55
CA GLN A 84 -1.21 6.33 11.92
C GLN A 84 -1.08 7.55 12.84
N MET A 85 -0.42 8.62 12.38
CA MET A 85 -0.30 9.86 13.13
C MET A 85 -1.64 10.56 13.33
N ALA A 86 -2.51 10.58 12.31
CA ALA A 86 -3.85 11.13 12.42
C ALA A 86 -4.72 10.33 13.42
N CYS A 87 -4.62 8.99 13.41
CA CYS A 87 -5.25 8.14 14.42
C CYS A 87 -4.73 8.44 15.84
N ALA A 88 -3.42 8.58 16.00
CA ALA A 88 -2.81 8.89 17.29
C ALA A 88 -3.28 10.25 17.82
N ALA A 89 -3.30 11.29 16.97
CA ALA A 89 -3.81 12.61 17.33
C ALA A 89 -5.29 12.55 17.77
N ALA A 90 -6.14 11.88 17.00
CA ALA A 90 -7.56 11.70 17.36
C ALA A 90 -7.75 10.98 18.71
N GLY A 91 -6.88 10.01 19.04
CA GLY A 91 -6.89 9.32 20.33
C GLY A 91 -6.38 10.15 21.51
N THR A 92 -5.57 11.18 21.27
CA THR A 92 -5.13 12.13 22.32
C THR A 92 -6.14 13.24 22.61
N HIS A 93 -7.21 13.34 21.83
CA HIS A 93 -8.32 14.26 22.05
C HIS A 93 -9.49 13.65 22.86
N ALA A 94 -9.26 12.49 23.50
CA ALA A 94 -10.23 11.82 24.37
C ALA A 94 -10.30 12.42 25.78
#